data_AF-A0A0M5J4Q6-F1
#
_entry.id   AF-A0A0M5J4Q6-F1
#
_cell.length_a   1.000
_cell.length_b   1.000
_cell.length_c   1.000
_cell.angle_alpha   90.00
_cell.angle_beta   90.00
_cell.angle_gamma   90.00
#
_symmetry.space_group_name_H-M   'P 1'
#
loop_
_entity.id
_entity.type
_entity.pdbx_description
1 polymer ?
#
loop_
_entity_poly.entity_id
_entity_poly.type
_entity_poly.pdbx_seq_one_letter_code
_entity_poly.pdbx_strand_id
1 'polypeptide(L)'
;MIVCYNAIKYTGLLSNFLYMLLAVGVMSAAGLGLQMAQPNTPEHTYFEESLVLGGTICIIVIFGCYGLVCNLLSVNIIFTCFILILLGVEYLQVHNYQPHGRYSVAWQQLALARAWHELPTKPELMQQWEQQQGCCGYNGPDDYKQLQRPIPASCYQQQQPQQLNASQIFTQGCRHSQHESLHIRRRDKLFMWCIVGLELFILLQTIALSVLLFKLRQRRRQAYQQIPAGVRREPSWNHVGSRAQLLENA
;
A
#
# COMPACT_ATOMS: atom_id res chain seq x y z
N MET A 1 -1.00 7.77 -34.37
CA MET A 1 0.21 7.69 -33.51
C MET A 1 0.27 8.84 -32.49
N ILE A 2 0.04 10.09 -32.87
CA ILE A 2 0.07 11.25 -31.95
C ILE A 2 -0.98 11.14 -30.83
N VAL A 3 -2.22 10.75 -31.18
CA VAL A 3 -3.30 10.55 -30.20
C VAL A 3 -2.94 9.49 -29.16
N CYS A 4 -2.46 8.32 -29.58
CA CYS A 4 -2.05 7.25 -28.65
C CYS A 4 -0.88 7.68 -27.75
N TYR A 5 0.09 8.41 -28.29
CA TYR A 5 1.23 8.91 -27.52
C TYR A 5 0.79 9.93 -26.47
N ASN A 6 -0.06 10.89 -26.84
CA ASN A 6 -0.59 11.87 -25.90
C ASN A 6 -1.47 11.20 -24.84
N ALA A 7 -2.30 10.23 -25.23
CA ALA A 7 -3.10 9.44 -24.29
C ALA A 7 -2.22 8.76 -23.24
N ILE A 8 -1.20 8.00 -23.65
CA ILE A 8 -0.26 7.31 -22.74
C ILE A 8 0.41 8.30 -21.77
N LYS A 9 0.77 9.49 -22.26
CA LYS A 9 1.39 10.52 -21.40
C LYS A 9 0.42 11.08 -20.38
N TYR A 10 -0.78 11.47 -20.78
CA TYR A 10 -1.76 12.03 -19.86
C TYR A 10 -2.26 10.98 -18.86
N THR A 11 -2.52 9.75 -19.30
CA THR A 11 -2.90 8.66 -18.39
C THR A 11 -1.76 8.30 -17.45
N GLY A 12 -0.51 8.38 -17.91
CA GLY A 12 0.68 8.16 -17.08
C GLY A 12 0.96 9.27 -16.07
N LEU A 13 0.68 10.52 -16.43
CA LEU A 13 0.80 11.63 -15.49
C LEU A 13 -0.30 11.58 -14.43
N LEU A 14 -1.52 11.23 -14.84
CA LEU A 14 -2.65 11.05 -13.92
C LEU A 14 -2.43 9.89 -12.94
N SER A 15 -1.96 8.73 -13.43
CA SER A 15 -1.68 7.57 -12.56
C SER A 15 -0.58 7.87 -11.55
N ASN A 16 0.51 8.50 -11.96
CA ASN A 16 1.57 8.96 -11.07
C ASN A 16 1.06 9.96 -10.01
N PHE A 17 0.21 10.91 -10.38
CA PHE A 17 -0.39 11.84 -9.43
C PHE A 17 -1.29 11.13 -8.40
N LEU A 18 -2.13 10.20 -8.85
CA LEU A 18 -2.94 9.38 -7.95
C LEU A 18 -2.08 8.52 -7.01
N TYR A 19 -0.98 7.97 -7.52
CA TYR A 19 -0.03 7.20 -6.71
C TYR A 19 0.59 8.04 -5.61
N MET A 20 0.98 9.28 -5.93
CA MET A 20 1.51 10.23 -4.94
C MET A 20 0.49 10.55 -3.84
N LEU A 21 -0.78 10.76 -4.21
CA LEU A 21 -1.84 11.00 -3.22
C LEU A 21 -2.05 9.80 -2.30
N LEU A 22 -1.99 8.58 -2.84
CA LEU A 22 -2.07 7.35 -2.04
C LEU A 22 -0.88 7.22 -1.09
N ALA A 23 0.35 7.48 -1.58
CA ALA A 23 1.56 7.44 -0.76
C ALA A 23 1.49 8.44 0.41
N VAL A 24 1.06 9.68 0.16
CA VAL A 24 0.85 10.69 1.22
C VAL A 24 -0.24 10.23 2.21
N GLY A 25 -1.31 9.61 1.71
CA GLY A 25 -2.33 9.00 2.55
C GLY A 25 -1.75 7.94 3.51
N VAL A 26 -0.96 7.01 2.98
CA VAL A 26 -0.29 5.97 3.79
C VAL A 26 0.68 6.58 4.79
N MET A 27 1.48 7.57 4.39
CA MET A 27 2.40 8.27 5.30
C MET A 27 1.67 8.97 6.44
N SER A 28 0.54 9.64 6.16
CA SER A 28 -0.24 10.30 7.21
C SER A 28 -0.84 9.29 8.19
N ALA A 29 -1.35 8.15 7.70
CA ALA A 29 -1.86 7.08 8.55
C ALA A 29 -0.75 6.45 9.40
N ALA A 30 0.43 6.20 8.82
CA ALA A 30 1.59 5.70 9.55
C ALA A 30 2.08 6.69 10.61
N GLY A 31 2.08 7.99 10.31
CA GLY A 31 2.44 9.05 11.26
C GLY A 31 1.50 9.13 12.46
N LEU A 32 0.18 8.97 12.24
CA LEU A 32 -0.80 8.88 13.34
C LEU A 32 -0.63 7.57 14.14
N GLY A 33 -0.35 6.46 13.47
CA GLY A 33 -0.08 5.18 14.11
C GLY A 33 1.16 5.23 15.02
N LEU A 34 2.21 5.93 14.60
CA LEU A 34 3.43 6.11 15.37
C LEU A 34 3.19 6.85 16.70
N GLN A 35 2.25 7.80 16.73
CA GLN A 35 1.91 8.54 17.96
C GLN A 35 1.19 7.66 18.99
N MET A 36 0.54 6.59 18.55
CA MET A 36 -0.22 5.67 19.40
C MET A 36 0.60 4.42 19.78
N ALA A 37 1.72 4.18 19.10
CA ALA A 37 2.54 2.98 19.29
C ALA A 37 3.51 3.14 20.47
N GLN A 38 3.63 2.08 21.28
CA GLN A 38 4.59 2.02 22.38
C GLN A 38 6.03 1.87 21.83
N PRO A 39 7.02 2.67 22.30
CA PRO A 39 8.40 2.57 21.83
C PRO A 39 9.02 1.18 22.11
N ASN A 40 9.88 0.70 21.20
CA ASN A 40 10.55 -0.62 21.21
C ASN A 40 9.68 -1.85 20.92
N THR A 41 8.49 -1.67 20.35
CA THR A 41 7.67 -2.78 19.83
C THR A 41 7.94 -3.00 18.34
N PRO A 42 7.81 -4.24 17.82
CA PRO A 42 7.94 -4.51 16.38
C PRO A 42 6.92 -3.73 15.53
N GLU A 43 5.83 -3.27 16.15
CA GLU A 43 4.81 -2.42 15.54
C GLU A 43 5.33 -1.01 15.26
N HIS A 44 6.12 -0.43 16.17
CA HIS A 44 6.74 0.88 16.00
C HIS A 44 7.72 0.89 14.80
N THR A 45 8.52 -0.17 14.66
CA THR A 45 9.46 -0.31 13.52
C THR A 45 8.72 -0.36 12.18
N TYR A 46 7.56 -1.04 12.12
CA TYR A 46 6.76 -1.12 10.90
C TYR A 46 6.22 0.25 10.46
N PHE A 47 5.77 1.08 11.40
CA PHE A 47 5.30 2.44 11.09
C PHE A 47 6.43 3.35 10.60
N GLU A 48 7.61 3.25 11.20
CA GLU A 48 8.80 3.99 10.77
C GLU A 48 9.23 3.59 9.35
N GLU A 49 9.32 2.28 9.08
CA GLU A 49 9.65 1.76 7.75
C GLU A 49 8.65 2.24 6.69
N SER A 50 7.35 2.23 7.02
CA SER A 50 6.29 2.69 6.12
C SER A 50 6.41 4.18 5.78
N LEU A 51 6.85 5.00 6.73
CA LEU A 51 7.06 6.45 6.51
C LEU A 51 8.23 6.72 5.56
N VAL A 52 9.35 6.01 5.76
CA VAL A 52 10.52 6.10 4.89
C VAL A 52 10.17 5.62 3.48
N LEU A 53 9.49 4.48 3.36
CA LEU A 53 9.05 3.93 2.08
C LEU A 53 8.14 4.91 1.33
N GLY A 54 7.11 5.45 2.00
CA GLY A 54 6.22 6.44 1.40
C GLY A 54 6.94 7.70 0.91
N GLY A 55 7.95 8.17 1.66
CA GLY A 55 8.80 9.29 1.25
C GLY A 55 9.61 8.97 -0.01
N THR A 56 10.20 7.78 -0.09
CA THR A 56 10.94 7.35 -1.30
C THR A 56 10.03 7.24 -2.52
N ILE A 57 8.80 6.73 -2.35
CA ILE A 57 7.79 6.64 -3.42
C ILE A 57 7.48 8.04 -3.97
N CYS A 58 7.28 9.04 -3.10
CA CYS A 58 7.02 10.42 -3.54
C CYS A 58 8.15 10.96 -4.44
N ILE A 59 9.41 10.71 -4.05
CA ILE A 59 10.58 11.13 -4.83
C ILE A 59 10.63 10.40 -6.18
N ILE A 60 10.41 9.09 -6.18
CA ILE A 60 10.41 8.25 -7.39
C ILE A 60 9.33 8.73 -8.37
N VAL A 61 8.14 9.07 -7.87
CA VAL A 61 7.03 9.59 -8.68
C VAL A 61 7.36 10.93 -9.32
N ILE A 62 8.03 11.84 -8.61
CA ILE A 62 8.48 13.13 -9.17
C ILE A 62 9.44 12.88 -10.35
N PHE A 63 10.39 11.95 -10.19
CA PHE A 63 11.28 11.54 -11.28
C PHE A 63 10.52 10.88 -12.45
N GLY A 64 9.51 10.07 -12.16
CA GLY A 64 8.62 9.48 -13.17
C GLY A 64 7.90 10.53 -14.00
N CYS A 65 7.25 11.49 -13.35
CA CYS A 65 6.60 12.64 -13.99
C CYS A 65 7.58 13.42 -14.88
N TYR A 66 8.79 13.72 -14.36
CA TYR A 66 9.83 14.40 -15.12
C TYR A 66 10.25 13.60 -16.37
N GLY A 67 10.44 12.29 -16.24
CA GLY A 67 10.75 11.40 -17.36
C GLY A 67 9.69 11.41 -18.46
N LEU A 68 8.41 11.42 -18.06
CA LEU A 68 7.26 11.49 -18.98
C LEU A 68 7.19 12.84 -19.71
N VAL A 69 7.34 13.96 -19.00
CA VAL A 69 7.26 15.31 -19.59
C VAL A 69 8.43 15.55 -20.56
N CYS A 70 9.66 15.28 -20.10
CA CYS A 70 10.87 15.55 -20.86
C CYS A 70 11.17 14.53 -21.97
N ASN A 71 10.46 13.38 -22.01
CA ASN A 71 10.67 12.30 -22.99
C ASN A 71 12.06 11.68 -22.96
N LEU A 72 12.65 11.64 -21.76
CA LEU A 72 13.98 11.11 -21.55
C LEU A 72 13.89 9.60 -21.37
N LEU A 73 14.24 8.84 -22.42
CA LEU A 73 14.23 7.37 -22.37
C LEU A 73 15.05 6.84 -21.19
N SER A 74 16.23 7.41 -20.93
CA SER A 74 17.11 6.96 -19.84
C SER A 74 16.46 7.13 -18.47
N VAL A 75 15.81 8.27 -18.23
CA VAL A 75 15.08 8.54 -16.98
C VAL A 75 13.88 7.59 -16.84
N ASN A 76 13.14 7.36 -17.94
CA ASN A 76 11.99 6.45 -17.92
C ASN A 76 12.40 4.99 -17.63
N ILE A 77 13.56 4.54 -18.14
CA ILE A 77 14.09 3.20 -17.83
C ILE A 77 14.46 3.11 -16.35
N ILE A 78 15.17 4.10 -15.81
CA ILE A 78 15.54 4.14 -14.39
C ILE A 78 14.27 4.11 -13.51
N PHE A 79 13.27 4.91 -13.85
CA PHE A 79 11.96 4.91 -13.18
C PHE A 79 11.28 3.53 -13.23
N THR A 80 11.27 2.88 -14.40
CA THR A 80 10.72 1.53 -14.57
C THR A 80 11.44 0.52 -13.66
N CYS A 81 12.77 0.60 -13.54
CA CYS A 81 13.54 -0.25 -12.63
C CYS A 81 13.17 0.00 -11.16
N PHE A 82 12.99 1.26 -10.74
CA PHE A 82 12.58 1.57 -9.38
C PHE A 82 11.20 1.00 -9.04
N ILE A 83 10.21 1.15 -9.93
CA ILE A 83 8.88 0.56 -9.73
C ILE A 83 8.94 -0.98 -9.65
N LEU A 84 9.79 -1.63 -10.46
CA LEU A 84 10.00 -3.08 -10.37
C LEU A 84 10.61 -3.50 -9.03
N ILE A 85 11.57 -2.74 -8.52
CA ILE A 85 12.19 -3.01 -7.22
C ILE A 85 11.16 -2.86 -6.10
N LEU A 86 10.35 -1.78 -6.12
CA LEU A 86 9.28 -1.57 -5.14
C LEU A 86 8.29 -2.74 -5.14
N LEU A 87 7.79 -3.12 -6.31
CA LEU A 87 6.86 -4.24 -6.45
C LEU A 87 7.47 -5.56 -5.97
N GLY A 88 8.79 -5.75 -6.18
CA GLY A 88 9.53 -6.89 -5.65
C GLY A 88 9.64 -6.87 -4.13
N VAL A 89 9.91 -5.72 -3.53
CA VAL A 89 9.95 -5.54 -2.06
C VAL A 89 8.57 -5.79 -1.46
N GLU A 90 7.51 -5.21 -2.02
CA GLU A 90 6.13 -5.44 -1.56
C GLU A 90 5.74 -6.91 -1.68
N TYR A 91 6.10 -7.57 -2.78
CA TYR A 91 5.86 -9.01 -2.96
C TYR A 91 6.60 -9.84 -1.90
N LEU A 92 7.87 -9.52 -1.63
CA LEU A 92 8.65 -10.18 -0.59
C LEU A 92 8.08 -9.92 0.80
N GLN A 93 7.61 -8.71 1.09
CA GLN A 93 6.92 -8.39 2.32
C GLN A 93 5.67 -9.26 2.46
N VAL A 94 4.79 -9.31 1.46
CA VAL A 94 3.57 -10.14 1.48
C VAL A 94 3.88 -11.63 1.62
N HIS A 95 4.98 -12.12 1.04
CA HIS A 95 5.37 -13.52 1.10
C HIS A 95 6.01 -13.90 2.44
N ASN A 96 6.91 -13.05 2.97
CA ASN A 96 7.65 -13.31 4.20
C ASN A 96 6.87 -12.92 5.46
N TYR A 97 5.97 -11.94 5.40
CA TYR A 97 5.01 -11.70 6.47
C TYR A 97 3.98 -12.83 6.47
N GLN A 98 4.22 -13.86 7.29
CA GLN A 98 3.17 -14.79 7.69
C GLN A 98 2.11 -14.00 8.46
N PRO A 99 0.92 -13.75 7.88
CA PRO A 99 -0.06 -12.96 8.60
C PRO A 99 -0.70 -13.90 9.62
N HIS A 100 -0.69 -13.52 10.89
CA HIS A 100 -1.66 -13.96 11.91
C HIS A 100 -3.13 -13.60 11.54
N GLY A 101 -3.37 -13.29 10.26
CA GLY A 101 -4.56 -12.67 9.76
C GLY A 101 -5.09 -13.31 8.47
N ARG A 102 -4.68 -14.56 8.16
CA ARG A 102 -5.20 -15.34 7.02
C ARG A 102 -6.61 -15.89 7.23
N TYR A 103 -7.18 -15.76 8.41
CA TYR A 103 -8.58 -16.07 8.59
C TYR A 103 -9.40 -14.93 8.00
N SER A 104 -10.21 -15.24 6.98
CA SER A 104 -11.21 -14.32 6.47
C SER A 104 -12.03 -13.76 7.63
N VAL A 105 -12.58 -12.56 7.46
CA VAL A 105 -13.49 -11.95 8.43
C VAL A 105 -14.55 -12.94 8.92
N ALA A 106 -15.08 -13.75 8.01
CA ALA A 106 -16.02 -14.82 8.31
C ALA A 106 -15.41 -15.93 9.18
N TRP A 107 -14.16 -16.34 8.91
CA TRP A 107 -13.44 -17.31 9.73
C TRP A 107 -13.13 -16.78 11.13
N GLN A 108 -12.78 -15.50 11.29
CA GLN A 108 -12.52 -14.92 12.62
C GLN A 108 -13.82 -14.81 13.44
N GLN A 109 -14.94 -14.44 12.81
CA GLN A 109 -16.25 -14.43 13.48
C GLN A 109 -16.68 -15.86 13.87
N LEU A 110 -16.47 -16.82 12.98
CA LEU A 110 -16.77 -18.23 13.24
C LEU A 110 -15.86 -18.82 14.33
N ALA A 111 -14.59 -18.42 14.36
CA ALA A 111 -13.62 -18.82 15.38
C ALA A 111 -13.98 -18.24 16.75
N LEU A 112 -14.40 -16.97 16.82
CA LEU A 112 -14.88 -16.36 18.07
C LEU A 112 -16.16 -17.04 18.55
N ALA A 113 -17.12 -17.29 17.66
CA ALA A 113 -18.35 -18.01 18.00
C ALA A 113 -18.06 -19.44 18.49
N ARG A 114 -17.11 -20.14 17.88
CA ARG A 114 -16.65 -21.46 18.36
C ARG A 114 -15.95 -21.38 19.70
N ALA A 115 -15.07 -20.42 19.91
CA ALA A 115 -14.37 -20.24 21.19
C ALA A 115 -15.37 -19.96 22.33
N TRP A 116 -16.42 -19.18 22.05
CA TRP A 116 -17.51 -18.96 23.01
C TRP A 116 -18.34 -20.21 23.26
N HIS A 117 -18.66 -20.99 22.23
CA HIS A 117 -19.44 -22.22 22.40
C HIS A 117 -18.64 -23.35 23.08
N GLU A 118 -17.32 -23.40 22.86
CA GLU A 118 -16.39 -24.33 23.50
C GLU A 118 -15.89 -23.84 24.87
N LEU A 119 -16.37 -22.71 25.38
CA LEU A 119 -16.04 -22.20 26.72
C LEU A 119 -16.13 -23.26 27.85
N PRO A 120 -17.13 -24.17 27.91
CA PRO A 120 -17.17 -25.20 28.94
C PRO A 120 -16.09 -26.28 28.79
N THR A 121 -15.57 -26.51 27.58
CA THR A 121 -14.59 -27.56 27.27
C THR A 121 -13.16 -27.01 27.22
N LYS A 122 -12.99 -25.78 26.74
CA LYS A 122 -11.71 -25.11 26.48
C LYS A 122 -11.82 -23.60 26.76
N PRO A 123 -11.79 -23.20 28.05
CA PRO A 123 -11.89 -21.79 28.42
C PRO A 123 -10.70 -20.95 27.92
N GLU A 124 -9.53 -21.57 27.75
CA GLU A 124 -8.29 -20.90 27.33
C GLU A 124 -8.42 -20.22 25.96
N LEU A 125 -9.20 -20.79 25.04
CA LEU A 125 -9.40 -20.23 23.70
C LEU A 125 -10.08 -18.86 23.79
N MET A 126 -11.14 -18.73 24.58
CA MET A 126 -11.84 -17.46 24.75
C MET A 126 -10.97 -16.44 25.51
N GLN A 127 -10.24 -16.88 26.53
CA GLN A 127 -9.35 -16.02 27.31
C GLN A 127 -8.22 -15.43 26.47
N GLN A 128 -7.69 -16.19 25.50
CA GLN A 128 -6.71 -15.68 24.53
C GLN A 128 -7.30 -14.56 23.67
N TRP A 129 -8.53 -14.71 23.19
CA TRP A 129 -9.21 -13.67 22.41
C TRP A 129 -9.45 -12.40 23.21
N GLU A 130 -9.93 -12.54 24.45
CA GLU A 130 -10.18 -11.42 25.37
C GLU A 130 -8.92 -10.61 25.65
N GLN A 131 -7.81 -11.30 25.89
CA GLN A 131 -6.52 -10.66 26.16
C GLN A 131 -5.91 -10.03 24.90
N GLN A 132 -6.04 -10.69 23.74
CA GLN A 132 -5.50 -10.17 22.47
C GLN A 132 -6.26 -8.95 21.94
N GLN A 133 -7.57 -8.90 22.15
CA GLN A 133 -8.45 -7.85 21.59
C GLN A 133 -8.91 -6.82 22.64
N GLY A 134 -8.47 -6.95 23.90
CA GLY A 134 -8.85 -6.06 24.99
C GLY A 134 -10.36 -6.00 25.19
N CYS A 135 -11.02 -7.16 25.19
CA CYS A 135 -12.47 -7.29 25.23
C CYS A 135 -12.90 -8.31 26.28
N CYS A 136 -14.18 -8.31 26.67
CA CYS A 136 -14.71 -9.30 27.60
C CYS A 136 -16.04 -9.88 27.13
N GLY A 137 -16.12 -11.21 27.11
CA GLY A 137 -17.33 -11.91 26.70
C GLY A 137 -17.64 -11.76 25.20
N TYR A 138 -18.72 -12.39 24.76
CA TYR A 138 -19.09 -12.38 23.35
C TYR A 138 -19.68 -11.03 22.93
N ASN A 139 -20.72 -10.57 23.63
CA ASN A 139 -21.34 -9.26 23.53
C ASN A 139 -20.94 -8.32 24.67
N GLY A 140 -20.54 -8.87 25.82
CA GLY A 140 -20.05 -8.09 26.96
C GLY A 140 -19.78 -8.93 28.20
N PRO A 141 -19.29 -8.32 29.30
CA PRO A 141 -18.93 -9.03 30.53
C PRO A 141 -20.12 -9.70 31.23
N ASP A 142 -21.34 -9.24 31.00
CA ASP A 142 -22.55 -9.83 31.58
C ASP A 142 -22.88 -11.22 31.01
N ASP A 143 -22.32 -11.58 29.86
CA ASP A 143 -22.52 -12.92 29.27
C ASP A 143 -22.00 -14.04 30.19
N TYR A 144 -20.91 -13.78 30.94
CA TYR A 144 -20.41 -14.71 31.95
C TYR A 144 -21.37 -14.86 33.14
N LYS A 145 -22.01 -13.76 33.55
CA LYS A 145 -23.01 -13.78 34.64
C LYS A 145 -24.25 -14.59 34.23
N GLN A 146 -24.70 -14.46 32.98
CA GLN A 146 -25.81 -15.23 32.44
C GLN A 146 -25.52 -16.74 32.42
N LEU A 147 -24.27 -17.11 32.17
CA LEU A 147 -23.78 -18.49 32.25
C LEU A 147 -23.48 -18.97 33.67
N GLN A 148 -23.78 -18.16 34.70
CA GLN A 148 -23.45 -18.43 36.11
C GLN A 148 -21.97 -18.75 36.34
N ARG A 149 -21.08 -18.13 35.55
CA ARG A 149 -19.62 -18.28 35.67
C ARG A 149 -18.97 -16.99 36.12
N PRO A 150 -17.87 -17.08 36.89
CA PRO A 150 -17.08 -15.90 37.23
C PRO A 150 -16.41 -15.33 35.97
N ILE A 151 -16.28 -14.01 35.93
CA ILE A 151 -15.56 -13.32 34.86
C ILE A 151 -14.07 -13.70 34.95
N PRO A 152 -13.45 -14.20 33.87
CA PRO A 152 -12.06 -14.64 33.91
C PRO A 152 -11.09 -13.46 34.05
N ALA A 153 -9.88 -13.74 34.54
CA ALA A 153 -8.83 -12.73 34.72
C ALA A 153 -8.39 -12.06 33.39
N SER A 154 -8.58 -12.73 32.25
CA SER A 154 -8.35 -12.19 30.90
C SER A 154 -9.17 -10.95 30.57
N CYS A 155 -10.33 -10.77 31.22
CA CYS A 155 -11.20 -9.62 31.03
C CYS A 155 -10.76 -8.36 31.77
N TYR A 156 -9.69 -8.40 32.55
CA TYR A 156 -9.22 -7.27 33.36
C TYR A 156 -7.98 -6.64 32.73
N GLN A 157 -7.95 -5.29 32.70
CA GLN A 157 -6.84 -4.51 32.14
C GLN A 157 -5.51 -4.68 32.89
N GLN A 158 -5.54 -5.09 34.15
CA GLN A 158 -4.36 -5.43 34.95
C GLN A 158 -4.46 -6.88 35.45
N GLN A 159 -3.42 -7.66 35.16
CA GLN A 159 -3.29 -9.06 35.60
C GLN A 159 -2.94 -9.20 37.10
N GLN A 160 -3.01 -8.13 37.90
CA GLN A 160 -2.67 -8.21 39.32
C GLN A 160 -3.81 -8.87 40.10
N PRO A 161 -3.61 -10.09 40.64
CA PRO A 161 -4.68 -10.89 41.23
C PRO A 161 -5.25 -10.34 42.55
N GLN A 162 -4.67 -9.25 43.08
CA GLN A 162 -5.00 -8.72 44.41
C GLN A 162 -6.03 -7.58 44.41
N GLN A 163 -6.37 -6.99 43.26
CA GLN A 163 -7.37 -5.91 43.18
C GLN A 163 -8.18 -5.99 41.88
N LEU A 164 -8.96 -7.06 41.69
CA LEU A 164 -9.98 -7.13 40.63
C LEU A 164 -11.15 -6.19 40.99
N ASN A 165 -10.97 -4.90 40.73
CA ASN A 165 -12.05 -3.92 40.85
C ASN A 165 -12.92 -3.92 39.59
N ALA A 166 -14.24 -3.78 39.75
CA ALA A 166 -15.20 -3.73 38.64
C ALA A 166 -14.94 -2.58 37.64
N SER A 167 -14.15 -1.59 38.03
CA SER A 167 -13.74 -0.44 37.20
C SER A 167 -12.65 -0.75 36.17
N GLN A 168 -12.02 -1.93 36.21
CA GLN A 168 -10.90 -2.31 35.33
C GLN A 168 -11.26 -3.44 34.35
N ILE A 169 -12.54 -3.79 34.25
CA ILE A 169 -13.05 -4.81 33.33
C ILE A 169 -13.24 -4.18 31.95
N PHE A 170 -12.86 -4.90 30.90
CA PHE A 170 -13.21 -4.50 29.53
C PHE A 170 -14.73 -4.51 29.38
N THR A 171 -15.32 -3.33 29.19
CA THR A 171 -16.77 -3.18 29.02
C THR A 171 -17.25 -3.51 27.61
N GLN A 172 -16.33 -3.56 26.64
CA GLN A 172 -16.61 -3.87 25.24
C GLN A 172 -16.61 -5.40 25.00
N GLY A 173 -17.66 -5.90 24.34
CA GLY A 173 -17.72 -7.30 23.90
C GLY A 173 -16.78 -7.61 22.75
N CYS A 174 -16.25 -8.83 22.71
CA CYS A 174 -15.30 -9.25 21.70
C CYS A 174 -15.87 -9.24 20.29
N ARG A 175 -17.18 -9.47 20.11
CA ARG A 175 -17.84 -9.31 18.82
C ARG A 175 -17.79 -7.86 18.33
N HIS A 176 -17.97 -6.88 19.22
CA HIS A 176 -17.97 -5.47 18.82
C HIS A 176 -16.57 -4.96 18.50
N SER A 177 -15.58 -5.26 19.36
CA SER A 177 -14.17 -4.95 19.12
C SER A 177 -13.66 -5.60 17.82
N GLN A 178 -14.07 -6.84 17.56
CA GLN A 178 -13.79 -7.51 16.31
C GLN A 178 -14.43 -6.79 15.12
N HIS A 179 -15.72 -6.45 15.15
CA HIS A 179 -16.37 -5.73 14.05
C HIS A 179 -15.67 -4.39 13.73
N GLU A 180 -15.28 -3.63 14.73
CA GLU A 180 -14.57 -2.37 14.57
C GLU A 180 -13.20 -2.57 13.91
N SER A 181 -12.42 -3.52 14.43
CA SER A 181 -11.13 -3.92 13.87
C SER A 181 -11.25 -4.45 12.43
N LEU A 182 -12.35 -5.14 12.11
CA LEU A 182 -12.63 -5.67 10.77
C LEU A 182 -12.93 -4.57 9.74
N HIS A 183 -13.65 -3.51 10.14
CA HIS A 183 -13.94 -2.39 9.25
C HIS A 183 -12.66 -1.64 8.85
N ILE A 184 -11.76 -1.43 9.82
CA ILE A 184 -10.45 -0.82 9.59
C ILE A 184 -9.61 -1.72 8.67
N ARG A 185 -9.49 -3.00 9.02
CA ARG A 185 -8.66 -3.96 8.26
C ARG A 185 -9.15 -4.23 6.83
N ARG A 186 -10.47 -4.16 6.58
CA ARG A 186 -11.02 -4.26 5.23
C ARG A 186 -10.63 -3.07 4.36
N ARG A 187 -10.60 -1.86 4.94
CA ARG A 187 -10.15 -0.65 4.23
C ARG A 187 -8.68 -0.79 3.87
N ASP A 188 -7.83 -1.19 4.81
CA ASP A 188 -6.39 -1.35 4.56
C ASP A 188 -6.09 -2.35 3.45
N LYS A 189 -6.84 -3.46 3.42
CA LYS A 189 -6.73 -4.42 2.32
C LYS A 189 -7.10 -3.77 0.98
N LEU A 190 -8.21 -3.04 0.90
CA LEU A 190 -8.57 -2.35 -0.35
C LEU A 190 -7.48 -1.37 -0.79
N PHE A 191 -6.93 -0.57 0.13
CA PHE A 191 -5.85 0.37 -0.17
C PHE A 191 -4.60 -0.34 -0.69
N MET A 192 -4.16 -1.42 -0.05
CA MET A 192 -3.00 -2.21 -0.50
C MET A 192 -3.20 -2.77 -1.92
N TRP A 193 -4.37 -3.36 -2.20
CA TRP A 193 -4.65 -3.89 -3.54
C TRP A 193 -4.78 -2.77 -4.59
N CYS A 194 -5.27 -1.59 -4.21
CA CYS A 194 -5.29 -0.42 -5.09
C CYS A 194 -3.87 0.08 -5.41
N ILE A 195 -2.97 0.10 -4.42
CA ILE A 195 -1.56 0.49 -4.60
C ILE A 195 -0.88 -0.46 -5.59
N VAL A 196 -0.91 -1.77 -5.32
CA VAL A 196 -0.30 -2.79 -6.20
C VAL A 196 -0.89 -2.73 -7.61
N GLY A 197 -2.22 -2.59 -7.73
CA GLY A 197 -2.89 -2.49 -9.02
C GLY A 197 -2.45 -1.25 -9.80
N LEU A 198 -2.22 -0.15 -9.10
CA LEU A 198 -1.80 1.12 -9.70
C LEU A 198 -0.31 1.10 -10.08
N GLU A 199 0.55 0.46 -9.29
CA GLU A 199 1.95 0.21 -9.65
C GLU A 199 2.08 -0.64 -10.91
N LEU A 200 1.33 -1.74 -11.00
CA LEU A 200 1.28 -2.58 -12.20
C LEU A 200 0.82 -1.79 -13.42
N PHE A 201 -0.17 -0.91 -13.25
CA PHE A 201 -0.66 -0.05 -14.32
C PHE A 201 0.40 0.96 -14.78
N ILE A 202 1.10 1.62 -13.84
CA ILE A 202 2.23 2.53 -14.14
C ILE A 202 3.36 1.77 -14.83
N LEU A 203 3.68 0.56 -14.38
CA LEU A 203 4.70 -0.28 -14.98
C LEU A 203 4.38 -0.60 -16.44
N LEU A 204 3.14 -0.98 -16.74
CA LEU A 204 2.71 -1.24 -18.12
C LEU A 204 2.80 0.02 -19.00
N GLN A 205 2.40 1.18 -18.47
CA GLN A 205 2.48 2.45 -19.20
C GLN A 205 3.92 2.88 -19.49
N THR A 206 4.82 2.75 -18.52
CA THR A 206 6.23 3.12 -18.65
C THR A 206 6.98 2.21 -19.62
N ILE A 207 6.68 0.90 -19.61
CA ILE A 207 7.18 -0.05 -20.60
C ILE A 207 6.69 0.33 -22.00
N ALA A 208 5.39 0.59 -22.17
CA ALA A 208 4.82 0.99 -23.46
C ALA A 208 5.46 2.28 -23.99
N LEU A 209 5.66 3.29 -23.13
CA LEU A 209 6.35 4.53 -23.47
C LEU A 209 7.81 4.29 -23.84
N SER A 210 8.52 3.44 -23.09
CA SER A 210 9.93 3.09 -23.36
C SER A 210 10.09 2.40 -24.71
N VAL A 211 9.23 1.43 -25.03
CA VAL A 211 9.22 0.75 -26.34
C VAL A 211 8.95 1.73 -27.47
N LEU A 212 7.99 2.64 -27.30
CA LEU A 212 7.66 3.65 -28.29
C LEU A 212 8.84 4.62 -28.53
N LEU A 213 9.45 5.12 -27.46
CA LEU A 213 10.63 5.99 -27.54
C LEU A 213 11.84 5.27 -28.15
N PHE A 214 12.03 3.98 -27.84
CA PHE A 214 13.08 3.15 -28.44
C PHE A 214 12.86 2.97 -29.94
N LYS A 215 11.64 2.62 -30.37
CA LYS A 215 11.28 2.51 -31.80
C LYS A 215 11.47 3.83 -32.55
N LEU A 216 11.11 4.96 -31.94
CA LEU A 216 11.34 6.29 -32.52
C LEU A 216 12.83 6.61 -32.66
N ARG A 217 13.65 6.31 -31.64
CA ARG A 217 15.11 6.46 -31.71
C ARG A 217 15.73 5.53 -32.75
N GLN A 218 15.27 4.29 -32.84
CA GLN A 218 15.73 3.31 -33.83
C GLN A 218 15.43 3.79 -35.26
N ARG A 219 14.20 4.26 -35.53
CA ARG A 219 13.83 4.84 -36.84
C ARG A 219 14.70 6.04 -37.20
N ARG A 220 14.99 6.93 -36.24
CA ARG A 220 15.92 8.05 -36.48
C ARG A 220 17.31 7.54 -36.84
N ARG A 221 17.85 6.56 -36.11
CA ARG A 221 19.17 5.97 -36.40
C ARG A 221 19.23 5.33 -37.80
N GLN A 222 18.19 4.62 -38.20
CA GLN A 222 18.07 4.03 -39.54
C GLN A 222 18.03 5.12 -40.62
N ALA A 223 17.24 6.18 -40.41
CA ALA A 223 17.21 7.33 -41.32
C ALA A 223 18.58 8.02 -41.43
N TYR A 224 19.37 8.07 -40.34
CA TYR A 224 20.75 8.56 -40.38
C TYR A 224 21.70 7.66 -41.18
N GLN A 225 21.53 6.34 -41.11
CA GLN A 225 22.35 5.38 -41.86
C GLN A 225 22.06 5.38 -43.36
N GLN A 226 20.87 5.81 -43.78
CA GLN A 226 20.49 5.93 -45.19
C GLN A 226 21.02 7.21 -45.86
N ILE A 227 21.70 8.09 -45.12
CA ILE A 227 22.29 9.31 -45.68
C ILE A 227 23.62 8.92 -46.36
N PRO A 228 23.79 9.15 -47.68
CA PRO A 228 25.01 8.78 -48.39
C PRO A 228 26.23 9.55 -47.85
N ALA A 229 27.37 8.85 -47.81
CA ALA A 229 28.65 9.39 -47.37
C ALA A 229 29.10 10.52 -48.30
N GLY A 230 28.91 11.77 -47.88
CA GLY A 230 29.24 12.96 -48.67
C GLY A 230 28.34 14.17 -48.41
N VAL A 231 27.14 13.97 -47.85
CA VAL A 231 26.24 15.08 -47.49
C VAL A 231 26.69 15.68 -46.15
N ARG A 232 27.55 16.70 -46.21
CA ARG A 232 27.93 17.52 -45.05
C ARG A 232 26.68 18.28 -44.57
N ARG A 233 26.16 17.97 -43.38
CA ARG A 233 25.18 18.83 -42.74
C ARG A 233 25.87 20.09 -42.23
N GLU A 234 25.33 21.25 -42.59
CA GLU A 234 25.60 22.47 -41.84
C GLU A 234 25.26 22.24 -40.36
N PRO A 235 26.02 22.83 -39.42
CA PRO A 235 25.71 22.71 -38.00
C PRO A 235 24.35 23.36 -37.78
N SER A 236 23.34 22.52 -37.52
CA SER A 236 22.01 22.98 -37.10
C SER A 236 22.17 23.60 -35.72
N TRP A 237 22.36 24.91 -35.71
CA TRP A 237 22.26 25.73 -34.50
C TRP A 237 20.89 25.46 -33.87
N ASN A 238 20.92 25.17 -32.56
CA ASN A 238 19.75 24.88 -31.74
C ASN A 238 18.76 26.06 -31.77
N HIS A 239 17.81 26.07 -32.70
CA HIS A 239 16.62 26.90 -32.57
C HIS A 239 15.58 26.14 -31.74
N VAL A 240 15.44 26.59 -30.50
CA VAL A 240 14.46 26.21 -29.47
C VAL A 240 12.99 26.34 -29.94
N GLY A 241 12.70 26.82 -31.15
CA GLY A 241 11.33 27.08 -31.65
C GLY A 241 10.69 26.03 -32.56
N SER A 242 11.43 25.06 -33.12
CA SER A 242 10.89 24.23 -34.23
C SER A 242 9.85 23.17 -33.82
N ARG A 243 9.55 23.03 -32.52
CA ARG A 243 8.53 22.09 -32.03
C ARG A 243 7.09 22.63 -32.13
N ALA A 244 6.91 23.93 -32.37
CA ALA A 244 5.58 24.55 -32.50
C ALA A 244 5.00 24.43 -33.92
N GLN A 245 5.81 24.48 -34.98
CA GLN A 245 5.30 24.51 -36.37
C GLN A 245 4.75 23.18 -36.90
N LEU A 246 4.97 22.05 -36.20
CA LEU A 246 4.35 20.77 -36.55
C LEU A 246 2.96 20.55 -35.90
N LEU A 247 2.49 21.50 -35.08
CA LEU A 247 1.16 21.45 -34.45
C LEU A 247 0.14 22.39 -35.12
N GLU A 248 0.55 23.20 -36.09
CA GLU A 248 -0.33 24.21 -36.71
C GLU A 248 -0.84 23.82 -38.11
N ASN A 249 -0.29 22.75 -38.71
CA ASN A 249 -0.66 22.30 -40.06
C ASN A 249 -0.92 20.78 -40.15
N ALA A 250 -1.66 20.20 -39.19
CA ALA A 250 -2.21 18.84 -39.29
C ALA A 250 -3.42 18.63 -38.36
#